data_AF-A0A968TP74-F1
#
_entry.id   AF-A0A968TP74-F1
#
_cell.length_a   1.000
_cell.length_b   1.000
_cell.length_c   1.000
_cell.angle_alpha   90.00
_cell.angle_beta   90.00
_cell.angle_gamma   90.00
#
_symmetry.space_group_name_H-M   'P 1'
#
loop_
_entity.id
_entity.type
_entity.pdbx_description
1 polymer ?
#
loop_
_entity_poly.entity_id
_entity_poly.type
_entity_poly.pdbx_seq_one_letter_code
_entity_poly.pdbx_strand_id
1 'polypeptide(L)'
;MVAEPRWFRTWYAYLIRLDRPLGTARHQARYYLGIACNWQNRFIEHCRGRGAKMLKFAIEHGHTLQIVRVWQFDSARRASSFELWGKHSVKNHRKLLSLPMPAWIGGWLMPAKEYQQWRSNQLHQLLIA
;
A
#
# COMPACT_ATOMS: atom_id res chain seq x y z
N MET A 1 20.98 -2.79 -31.80
CA MET A 1 19.84 -2.44 -30.93
C MET A 1 19.29 -3.73 -30.34
N VAL A 2 19.67 -4.05 -29.10
CA VAL A 2 19.14 -5.22 -28.41
C VAL A 2 17.73 -4.83 -27.93
N ALA A 3 16.71 -5.55 -28.38
CA ALA A 3 15.36 -5.36 -27.87
C ALA A 3 15.39 -5.59 -26.36
N GLU A 4 15.04 -4.57 -25.58
CA GLU A 4 14.85 -4.71 -24.15
C GLU A 4 13.86 -5.86 -23.89
N PRO A 5 14.23 -6.89 -23.08
CA PRO A 5 13.32 -7.95 -22.69
C PRO A 5 11.97 -7.38 -22.25
N ARG A 6 10.85 -8.01 -22.61
CA ARG A 6 9.53 -7.66 -22.05
C ARG A 6 9.55 -7.96 -20.54
N TRP A 7 10.05 -7.01 -19.76
CA TRP A 7 10.35 -7.11 -18.34
C TRP A 7 9.10 -7.51 -17.55
N PHE A 8 9.23 -8.50 -16.67
CA PHE A 8 8.24 -8.79 -15.62
C PHE A 8 8.03 -7.51 -14.81
N ARG A 9 6.94 -6.78 -15.09
CA ARG A 9 6.60 -5.61 -14.29
C ARG A 9 6.27 -6.11 -12.90
N THR A 10 7.11 -5.79 -11.93
CA THR A 10 6.85 -6.15 -10.53
C THR A 10 5.61 -5.40 -10.05
N TRP A 11 4.72 -6.12 -9.37
CA TRP A 11 3.53 -5.56 -8.76
C TRP A 11 3.63 -5.60 -7.25
N TYR A 12 3.02 -4.64 -6.60
CA TYR A 12 3.02 -4.54 -5.15
C TYR A 12 1.60 -4.45 -4.65
N ALA A 13 1.30 -5.14 -3.55
CA ALA A 13 0.21 -4.75 -2.68
C ALA A 13 0.77 -3.96 -1.51
N TYR A 14 0.07 -2.95 -1.05
CA TYR A 14 0.50 -2.10 0.05
C TYR A 14 -0.66 -1.79 0.98
N LEU A 15 -0.35 -1.71 2.27
CA LEU A 15 -1.30 -1.37 3.31
C LEU A 15 -0.97 0.02 3.85
N ILE A 16 -1.94 0.93 3.75
CA ILE A 16 -1.90 2.26 4.34
C ILE A 16 -2.72 2.22 5.64
N ARG A 17 -2.17 2.78 6.70
CA ARG A 17 -2.85 3.04 7.97
C ARG A 17 -3.15 4.52 8.09
N LEU A 18 -4.38 4.84 8.50
CA LEU A 18 -4.78 6.16 9.00
C LEU A 18 -4.40 6.28 10.49
N ASP A 19 -3.94 7.45 10.91
CA ASP A 19 -3.71 7.79 12.31
C ASP A 19 -4.91 7.44 13.21
N ARG A 20 -6.11 7.89 12.82
CA ARG A 20 -7.40 7.65 13.47
C ARG A 20 -8.42 7.01 12.49
N PRO A 21 -9.40 6.21 12.99
CA PRO A 21 -10.40 5.60 12.13
C PRO A 21 -11.25 6.65 11.39
N LEU A 22 -11.66 6.32 10.17
CA LEU A 22 -12.57 7.09 9.34
C LEU A 22 -13.95 6.43 9.30
N GLY A 23 -15.02 7.22 9.45
CA GLY A 23 -16.41 6.74 9.34
C GLY A 23 -17.22 6.92 10.63
N THR A 24 -18.30 6.15 10.78
CA THR A 24 -19.25 6.26 11.90
C THR A 24 -19.01 5.18 12.95
N ALA A 25 -19.68 5.24 14.10
CA ALA A 25 -19.59 4.18 15.13
C ALA A 25 -19.89 2.76 14.57
N ARG A 26 -20.76 2.66 13.55
CA ARG A 26 -21.15 1.38 12.93
C ARG A 26 -20.20 0.94 11.81
N HIS A 27 -19.64 1.87 11.05
CA HIS A 27 -18.80 1.58 9.88
C HIS A 27 -17.51 2.41 9.94
N GLN A 28 -16.43 1.77 10.39
CA GLN A 28 -15.12 2.41 10.54
C GLN A 28 -14.07 1.71 9.67
N ALA A 29 -13.24 2.50 9.01
CA ALA A 29 -12.07 2.06 8.27
C ALA A 29 -10.83 2.75 8.82
N ARG A 30 -9.81 1.97 9.20
CA ARG A 30 -8.49 2.49 9.61
C ARG A 30 -7.37 2.14 8.63
N TYR A 31 -7.64 1.18 7.74
CA TYR A 31 -6.64 0.62 6.85
C TYR A 31 -7.16 0.58 5.42
N TYR A 32 -6.32 1.01 4.49
CA TYR A 32 -6.57 0.95 3.06
C TYR A 32 -5.58 -0.03 2.42
N LEU A 33 -6.10 -1.01 1.69
CA LEU A 33 -5.31 -1.97 0.92
C LEU A 33 -5.44 -1.59 -0.56
N GLY A 34 -4.31 -1.53 -1.26
CA GLY A 34 -4.29 -1.28 -2.70
C GLY A 34 -3.10 -1.97 -3.38
N ILE A 35 -3.12 -1.96 -4.70
CA ILE A 35 -2.04 -2.50 -5.53
C ILE A 35 -1.51 -1.46 -6.52
N ALA A 36 -0.24 -1.59 -6.90
CA ALA A 36 0.40 -0.77 -7.94
C ALA A 36 1.72 -1.40 -8.41
N CYS A 37 2.13 -1.12 -9.65
CA CYS A 37 3.49 -1.42 -10.12
C CYS A 37 4.54 -0.40 -9.64
N ASN A 38 4.10 0.80 -9.24
CA ASN A 38 4.90 1.81 -8.56
C ASN A 38 4.10 2.33 -7.36
N TRP A 39 4.20 1.63 -6.22
CA TRP A 39 3.41 1.94 -5.03
C TRP A 39 3.85 3.24 -4.37
N GLN A 40 5.11 3.64 -4.53
CA GLN A 40 5.64 4.89 -3.99
C GLN A 40 4.95 6.09 -4.63
N ASN A 41 4.93 6.16 -5.96
CA ASN A 41 4.24 7.23 -6.69
C ASN A 41 2.74 7.22 -6.37
N ARG A 42 2.14 6.03 -6.28
CA ARG A 42 0.73 5.89 -5.91
C ARG A 42 0.45 6.37 -4.48
N PHE A 43 1.37 6.15 -3.55
CA PHE A 43 1.27 6.66 -2.18
C PHE A 43 1.37 8.19 -2.13
N ILE A 44 2.26 8.80 -2.91
CA ILE A 44 2.36 10.26 -3.05
C ILE A 44 1.04 10.84 -3.60
N GLU A 45 0.43 10.18 -4.59
CA GLU A 45 -0.90 10.57 -5.09
C GLU A 45 -1.99 10.51 -4.01
N HIS A 46 -1.99 9.46 -3.19
CA HIS A 46 -2.91 9.35 -2.05
C HIS A 46 -2.70 10.48 -1.04
N CYS A 47 -1.44 10.81 -0.71
CA CYS A 47 -1.12 11.91 0.20
C CYS A 47 -1.56 13.28 -0.34
N ARG A 48 -1.60 13.44 -1.67
CA ARG A 48 -2.11 14.65 -2.34
C ARG A 48 -3.63 14.63 -2.59
N GLY A 49 -4.35 13.64 -2.05
CA GLY A 49 -5.80 13.51 -2.24
C GLY A 49 -6.25 13.17 -3.66
N ARG A 50 -5.34 12.74 -4.55
CA ARG A 50 -5.65 12.38 -5.95
C ARG A 50 -5.81 10.87 -6.18
N GLY A 51 -5.60 10.08 -5.13
CA GLY A 51 -5.71 8.63 -5.19
C GLY A 51 -7.13 8.10 -4.98
N ALA A 52 -7.32 7.23 -3.99
CA ALA A 52 -8.63 6.62 -3.73
C ALA A 52 -9.60 7.59 -3.04
N LYS A 53 -10.91 7.51 -3.34
CA LYS A 53 -11.96 8.37 -2.74
C LYS A 53 -11.90 8.40 -1.20
N MET A 54 -11.72 7.25 -0.56
CA MET A 54 -11.58 7.16 0.90
C MET A 54 -10.37 7.96 1.42
N LEU A 55 -9.23 7.86 0.73
CA LEU A 55 -8.00 8.52 1.14
C LEU A 55 -8.03 10.02 0.81
N LYS A 56 -8.65 10.40 -0.30
CA LYS A 56 -8.97 11.80 -0.60
C LYS A 56 -9.77 12.43 0.53
N PHE A 57 -10.88 11.80 0.92
CA PHE A 57 -11.70 12.28 2.04
C PHE A 57 -10.89 12.33 3.35
N ALA A 58 -10.07 11.32 3.63
CA ALA A 58 -9.22 11.31 4.83
C ALA A 58 -8.25 12.51 4.85
N ILE A 59 -7.56 12.80 3.74
CA ILE A 59 -6.66 13.95 3.61
C ILE A 59 -7.43 15.27 3.79
N GLU A 60 -8.59 15.41 3.15
CA GLU A 60 -9.45 16.60 3.29
C GLU A 60 -9.90 16.85 4.74
N HIS A 61 -9.93 15.81 5.57
CA HIS A 61 -10.30 15.87 7.00
C HIS A 61 -9.09 15.79 7.95
N GLY A 62 -7.89 16.12 7.43
CA GLY A 62 -6.67 16.26 8.22
C GLY A 62 -6.08 14.96 8.76
N HIS A 63 -6.41 13.81 8.16
CA HIS A 63 -5.76 12.55 8.53
C HIS A 63 -4.37 12.44 7.93
N THR A 64 -3.46 11.81 8.68
CA THR A 64 -2.16 11.38 8.15
C THR A 64 -2.22 9.95 7.60
N LEU A 65 -1.45 9.70 6.54
CA LEU A 65 -1.34 8.39 5.89
C LEU A 65 0.04 7.78 6.17
N GLN A 66 0.07 6.49 6.50
CA GLN A 66 1.32 5.76 6.70
C GLN A 66 1.31 4.42 5.98
N ILE A 67 2.30 4.14 5.13
CA ILE A 67 2.54 2.78 4.63
C ILE A 67 3.05 1.92 5.79
N VAL A 68 2.34 0.85 6.11
CA VAL A 68 2.68 -0.06 7.22
C VAL A 68 3.14 -1.44 6.75
N ARG A 69 2.80 -1.83 5.52
CA ARG A 69 3.24 -3.06 4.86
C ARG A 69 3.27 -2.90 3.35
N VAL A 70 4.20 -3.62 2.70
CA VAL A 70 4.30 -3.77 1.25
C VAL A 70 4.65 -5.23 0.94
N TRP A 71 3.95 -5.84 -0.01
CA TRP A 71 4.17 -7.19 -0.51
C TRP A 71 4.47 -7.12 -2.01
N GLN A 72 5.49 -7.84 -2.45
CA GLN A 72 5.93 -7.88 -3.84
C GLN A 72 5.40 -9.13 -4.55
N PHE A 73 4.98 -8.97 -5.80
CA PHE A 73 4.43 -10.00 -6.67
C PHE A 73 5.06 -9.90 -8.07
N ASP A 74 5.17 -11.05 -8.72
CA ASP A 74 5.68 -11.18 -10.10
C ASP A 74 4.68 -10.69 -11.17
N SER A 75 3.42 -10.49 -10.80
CA SER A 75 2.35 -10.22 -11.75
C SER A 75 1.17 -9.47 -11.12
N ALA A 76 0.47 -8.72 -11.97
CA ALA A 76 -0.75 -8.01 -11.60
C ALA A 76 -1.80 -8.96 -11.03
N ARG A 77 -1.97 -10.13 -11.68
CA ARG A 77 -2.97 -11.13 -11.31
C ARG A 77 -2.79 -11.59 -9.86
N ARG A 78 -1.56 -11.91 -9.44
CA ARG A 78 -1.28 -12.33 -8.06
C ARG A 78 -1.48 -11.21 -7.05
N ALA A 79 -1.04 -9.99 -7.36
CA ALA A 79 -1.30 -8.83 -6.51
C ALA A 79 -2.81 -8.57 -6.34
N SER A 80 -3.59 -8.63 -7.42
CA SER A 80 -5.04 -8.48 -7.39
C SER A 80 -5.72 -9.61 -6.60
N SER A 81 -5.28 -10.85 -6.75
CA SER A 81 -5.79 -11.97 -5.94
C SER A 81 -5.54 -11.76 -4.45
N PHE A 82 -4.35 -11.26 -4.09
CA PHE A 82 -4.05 -10.90 -2.69
C PHE A 82 -4.95 -9.76 -2.19
N GLU A 83 -5.16 -8.71 -2.98
CA GLU A 83 -6.03 -7.59 -2.62
C GLU A 83 -7.48 -8.04 -2.40
N LEU A 84 -8.02 -8.85 -3.33
CA LEU A 84 -9.37 -9.41 -3.21
C LEU A 84 -9.49 -10.30 -1.97
N TRP A 85 -8.55 -11.22 -1.78
CA TRP A 85 -8.52 -12.07 -0.60
C TRP A 85 -8.47 -11.23 0.69
N GLY A 86 -7.60 -10.21 0.73
CA GLY A 86 -7.46 -9.31 1.88
C GLY A 86 -8.76 -8.56 2.19
N LYS A 87 -9.46 -8.06 1.17
CA LYS A 87 -10.74 -7.36 1.30
C LYS A 87 -11.87 -8.25 1.83
N HIS A 88 -11.94 -9.50 1.36
CA HIS A 88 -13.03 -10.41 1.71
C HIS A 88 -12.77 -11.22 2.98
N SER A 89 -11.52 -11.57 3.25
CA SER A 89 -11.15 -12.51 4.32
C SER A 89 -10.70 -11.80 5.60
N VAL A 90 -10.28 -10.53 5.51
CA VAL A 90 -9.74 -9.79 6.65
C VAL A 90 -10.56 -8.54 6.92
N LYS A 91 -11.52 -8.65 7.85
CA LYS A 91 -12.32 -7.50 8.31
C LYS A 91 -11.42 -6.34 8.73
N ASN A 92 -11.67 -5.18 8.14
CA ASN A 92 -10.94 -3.92 8.38
C ASN A 92 -9.42 -4.01 8.15
N HIS A 93 -8.93 -5.05 7.45
CA HIS A 93 -7.52 -5.30 7.11
C HIS A 93 -6.55 -5.36 8.31
N ARG A 94 -7.03 -5.32 9.56
CA ARG A 94 -6.17 -5.23 10.76
C ARG A 94 -5.24 -6.43 10.90
N LYS A 95 -5.72 -7.64 10.59
CA LYS A 95 -4.90 -8.86 10.68
C LYS A 95 -3.79 -8.89 9.63
N LEU A 96 -3.87 -8.12 8.53
CA LEU A 96 -2.79 -8.05 7.54
C LEU A 96 -1.48 -7.46 8.10
N LEU A 97 -1.52 -6.79 9.25
CA LEU A 97 -0.30 -6.33 9.94
C LEU A 97 0.57 -7.48 10.45
N SER A 98 -0.07 -8.54 10.95
CA SER A 98 0.58 -9.65 11.63
C SER A 98 0.61 -10.92 10.79
N LEU A 99 -0.11 -10.94 9.66
CA LEU A 99 -0.17 -12.13 8.82
C LEU A 99 1.16 -12.32 8.08
N PRO A 100 1.78 -13.51 8.19
CA PRO A 100 2.84 -13.87 7.28
C PRO A 100 2.27 -13.90 5.85
N MET A 101 3.14 -13.71 4.86
CA MET A 101 2.76 -13.86 3.46
C MET A 101 2.08 -15.22 3.26
N PRO A 102 0.88 -15.28 2.63
CA PRO A 102 0.27 -16.56 2.34
C PRO A 102 1.15 -17.36 1.37
N ALA A 103 1.55 -18.57 1.77
CA ALA A 103 2.51 -19.41 1.03
C ALA A 103 2.06 -19.72 -0.42
N TRP A 104 0.76 -19.71 -0.67
CA TRP A 104 0.15 -20.00 -1.98
C TRP A 104 0.14 -18.82 -2.96
N ILE A 105 0.53 -17.61 -2.55
CA ILE A 105 0.49 -16.41 -3.42
C ILE A 105 1.87 -16.12 -4.03
N GLY A 106 2.96 -16.74 -3.57
CA GLY A 106 4.29 -16.60 -4.19
C GLY A 106 4.73 -15.14 -4.30
N GLY A 107 4.83 -14.46 -3.14
CA GLY A 107 5.33 -13.10 -3.03
C GLY A 107 6.47 -13.00 -2.02
N TRP A 108 7.22 -11.91 -2.05
CA TRP A 108 8.29 -11.61 -1.09
C TRP A 108 7.90 -10.41 -0.23
N LEU A 109 8.11 -10.50 1.09
CA LEU A 109 7.93 -9.34 1.96
C LEU A 109 9.11 -8.41 1.68
N MET A 110 8.84 -7.15 1.37
CA MET A 110 9.93 -6.19 1.12
C MET A 110 10.80 -6.10 2.40
N PRO A 111 12.14 -6.25 2.31
CA PRO A 111 13.00 -6.22 3.47
C PRO A 111 12.85 -4.91 4.24
N ALA A 112 12.79 -4.97 5.57
CA ALA A 112 12.57 -3.80 6.42
C ALA A 112 13.61 -2.67 6.18
N LYS A 113 14.83 -3.02 5.78
CA LYS A 113 15.91 -2.07 5.45
C LYS A 113 15.58 -1.20 4.23
N GLU A 114 15.01 -1.77 3.17
CA GLU A 114 14.63 -1.01 1.97
C GLU A 114 13.47 -0.04 2.26
N TYR A 115 12.51 -0.46 3.09
CA TYR A 115 11.43 0.42 3.55
C TYR A 115 11.95 1.57 4.41
N GLN A 116 12.87 1.30 5.35
CA GLN A 116 13.49 2.31 6.22
C GLN A 116 14.26 3.34 5.39
N GLN A 117 15.07 2.89 4.42
CA GLN A 117 15.81 3.78 3.53
C GLN A 117 14.89 4.69 2.72
N TRP A 118 13.81 4.15 2.14
CA TRP A 118 12.82 4.96 1.43
C TRP A 118 12.14 5.98 2.35
N ARG A 119 11.76 5.58 3.58
CA ARG A 119 11.14 6.48 4.57
C ARG A 119 12.05 7.65 4.93
N SER A 120 13.34 7.40 5.17
CA SER A 120 14.33 8.45 5.48
C SER A 120 14.51 9.43 4.33
N ASN A 121 14.50 8.93 3.08
CA ASN A 121 14.64 9.77 1.89
C ASN A 121 13.39 10.64 1.64
N GLN A 122 12.19 10.18 2.00
CA GLN A 122 10.95 10.96 1.84
C GLN A 122 10.77 12.08 2.87
N LEU A 123 11.18 11.87 4.13
CA LEU A 123 11.13 12.91 5.15
C LEU A 123 12.01 14.11 4.78
N HIS A 124 13.16 13.88 4.15
CA HIS A 124 14.01 14.95 3.62
C HIS A 124 13.33 15.76 2.51
N GLN A 125 12.57 15.13 1.62
CA GLN A 125 11.91 15.82 0.50
C GLN A 125 10.66 16.62 0.92
N LEU A 126 10.02 16.26 2.03
CA LEU A 126 8.85 16.96 2.57
C LEU A 126 9.22 18.10 3.54
N LEU A 127 10.47 18.19 4.01
CA LEU A 127 10.96 19.25 4.91
C LEU A 127 11.72 20.38 4.17
N ILE A 128 12.00 20.20 2.87
CA ILE A 128 12.73 21.17 2.04
C ILE A 128 11.81 21.84 0.99
N ALA A 129 10.53 21.43 0.91
CA ALA A 129 9.50 22.00 0.04
C ALA A 129 8.46 22.76 0.87
#